data_AF-A0A0B2UMQ0-F1
#
_entry.id   AF-A0A0B2UMQ0-F1
#
_cell.length_a   1.000
_cell.length_b   1.000
_cell.length_c   1.000
_cell.angle_alpha   90.00
_cell.angle_beta   90.00
_cell.angle_gamma   90.00
#
_symmetry.space_group_name_H-M   'P 1'
#
loop_
_entity.id
_entity.type
_entity.pdbx_description
1 polymer ?
#
loop_
_entity_poly.entity_id
_entity_poly.type
_entity_poly.pdbx_seq_one_letter_code
_entity_poly.pdbx_strand_id
1 'polypeptide(L)'
;MDEYIEKRRDLINEVCSIVIRSKEKDHELFEIAAIHRELLLNPEVALTKDLRCELEKRACLRLDFAEMKSIKGQIECVKVEKKLVCPIGQKEIVVPYYGDCGHAMEKKEALKYLKGNSKFVCPHAGCNKIFTKNKRS
;
A
#
# COMPACT_ATOMS: atom_id res chain seq x y z
N MET A 1 -2.32 2.37 -40.00
CA MET A 1 -2.58 2.39 -38.54
C MET A 1 -1.43 1.71 -37.81
N ASP A 2 -0.94 0.59 -38.35
CA ASP A 2 0.19 -0.16 -37.76
C ASP A 2 1.54 0.57 -37.79
N GLU A 3 1.84 1.33 -38.84
CA GLU A 3 3.09 2.12 -38.92
C GLU A 3 3.27 3.10 -37.76
N TYR A 4 2.18 3.73 -37.29
CA TYR A 4 2.22 4.64 -36.14
C TYR A 4 2.39 3.90 -34.81
N ILE A 5 1.86 2.68 -34.71
CA ILE A 5 1.99 1.82 -33.53
C ILE A 5 3.43 1.30 -33.43
N GLU A 6 4.03 0.92 -34.55
CA GLU A 6 5.44 0.51 -34.61
C GLU A 6 6.38 1.67 -34.28
N LYS A 7 6.21 2.84 -34.90
CA LYS A 7 6.99 4.03 -34.54
C LYS A 7 6.86 4.39 -33.05
N ARG A 8 5.65 4.29 -32.49
CA ARG A 8 5.42 4.54 -31.06
C ARG A 8 6.14 3.52 -30.18
N ARG A 9 6.16 2.24 -30.58
CA ARG A 9 6.89 1.18 -29.87
C ARG A 9 8.39 1.44 -29.87
N ASP A 10 8.95 1.83 -31.02
CA ASP A 10 10.38 2.11 -31.16
C ASP A 10 10.81 3.29 -30.29
N LEU A 11 10.04 4.38 -30.32
CA LEU A 11 10.26 5.56 -29.48
C LEU A 11 10.20 5.21 -27.98
N ILE A 12 9.25 4.39 -27.55
CA ILE A 12 9.15 3.98 -26.14
C ILE A 12 10.36 3.14 -25.73
N ASN A 13 10.81 2.21 -26.59
CA ASN A 13 12.01 1.42 -26.31
C ASN A 13 13.28 2.28 -26.24
N GLU A 14 13.38 3.31 -27.09
CA GLU A 14 14.46 4.28 -27.07
C GLU A 14 14.45 5.10 -25.76
N VAL A 15 13.30 5.62 -25.36
CA VAL A 15 13.13 6.34 -24.07
C VAL A 15 13.51 5.45 -22.89
N CYS A 16 13.02 4.21 -22.83
CA CYS A 16 13.41 3.26 -21.78
C CYS A 16 14.94 3.04 -21.76
N SER A 17 15.57 2.89 -22.92
CA SER A 17 17.02 2.69 -23.02
C SER A 17 17.82 3.91 -22.57
N ILE A 18 17.36 5.13 -22.89
CA ILE A 18 17.96 6.39 -22.43
C ILE A 18 17.85 6.51 -20.92
N VAL A 19 16.66 6.26 -20.35
CA VAL A 19 16.42 6.37 -18.91
C VAL A 19 17.24 5.34 -18.11
N ILE A 20 17.38 4.11 -18.62
CA ILE A 20 18.22 3.07 -17.99
C ILE A 20 19.71 3.47 -18.00
N ARG A 21 20.19 4.08 -19.09
CA ARG A 21 21.59 4.50 -19.25
C ARG A 21 21.91 5.84 -18.57
N SER A 22 20.90 6.62 -18.21
CA SER A 22 21.06 7.91 -17.53
C SER A 22 21.67 7.73 -16.14
N LYS A 23 22.56 8.65 -15.75
CA LYS A 23 23.09 8.72 -14.38
C LYS A 23 22.02 9.21 -13.38
N GLU A 24 21.12 10.07 -13.84
CA GLU A 24 19.96 10.52 -13.09
C GLU A 24 18.75 9.66 -13.49
N LYS A 25 18.35 8.77 -12.58
CA LYS A 25 17.23 7.87 -12.80
C LYS A 25 15.92 8.62 -12.57
N ASP A 26 15.33 9.12 -13.65
CA ASP A 26 13.97 9.64 -13.64
C ASP A 26 12.97 8.48 -13.57
N HIS A 27 12.55 8.18 -12.34
CA HIS A 27 11.63 7.09 -12.04
C HIS A 27 10.23 7.31 -12.62
N GLU A 28 9.77 8.56 -12.68
CA GLU A 28 8.43 8.89 -13.18
C GLU A 28 8.38 8.70 -14.70
N LEU A 29 9.39 9.19 -15.41
CA LEU A 29 9.50 9.00 -16.85
C LEU A 29 9.62 7.52 -17.22
N PHE A 30 10.37 6.74 -16.44
CA PHE A 30 10.47 5.30 -16.64
C PHE A 30 9.15 4.57 -16.44
N GLU A 31 8.41 4.93 -15.39
CA GLU A 31 7.11 4.34 -15.08
C GLU A 31 6.08 4.62 -16.16
N ILE A 32 6.03 5.86 -16.64
CA ILE A 32 5.19 6.26 -17.77
C ILE A 32 5.56 5.45 -19.02
N ALA A 33 6.86 5.37 -19.36
CA ALA A 33 7.32 4.64 -20.54
C ALA A 33 6.97 3.14 -20.48
N ALA A 34 7.14 2.50 -19.33
CA ALA A 34 6.83 1.09 -19.15
C ALA A 34 5.32 0.81 -19.21
N ILE A 35 4.49 1.66 -18.60
CA ILE A 35 3.03 1.56 -18.68
C ILE A 35 2.58 1.64 -20.15
N HIS A 36 3.12 2.60 -20.90
CA HIS A 36 2.82 2.73 -22.33
C HIS A 36 3.31 1.54 -23.15
N ARG A 37 4.46 0.96 -22.80
CA ARG A 37 4.95 -0.28 -23.43
C ARG A 37 4.00 -1.45 -23.18
N GLU A 38 3.51 -1.61 -21.95
CA GLU A 38 2.58 -2.68 -21.60
C GLU A 38 1.23 -2.53 -22.31
N LEU A 39 0.72 -1.31 -22.44
CA LEU A 39 -0.51 -1.05 -23.20
C LEU A 39 -0.37 -1.40 -24.70
N LEU A 40 0.84 -1.29 -25.27
CA LEU A 40 1.10 -1.67 -26.67
C LEU A 40 1.28 -3.17 -26.86
N LEU A 41 1.77 -3.88 -25.85
CA LEU A 41 2.00 -5.33 -25.91
C LEU A 41 0.75 -6.13 -25.53
N ASN A 42 -0.08 -5.56 -24.65
CA ASN A 42 -1.24 -6.21 -24.06
C ASN A 42 -2.47 -5.28 -24.16
N PRO A 43 -3.01 -5.01 -25.36
CA PRO A 43 -4.12 -4.06 -25.55
C PRO A 43 -5.37 -4.44 -24.76
N GLU A 44 -5.58 -5.73 -24.50
CA GLU A 44 -6.69 -6.28 -23.74
C GLU A 44 -6.70 -5.83 -22.27
N VAL A 45 -5.55 -5.41 -21.75
CA VAL A 45 -5.45 -4.84 -20.40
C VAL A 45 -6.26 -3.55 -20.28
N ALA A 46 -6.42 -2.79 -21.38
CA ALA A 46 -7.26 -1.59 -21.43
C ALA A 46 -8.74 -1.87 -21.12
N LEU A 47 -9.18 -3.13 -21.21
CA LEU A 47 -10.55 -3.55 -20.94
C LEU A 47 -10.78 -3.95 -19.48
N THR A 48 -9.74 -3.95 -18.64
CA THR A 48 -9.85 -4.33 -17.23
C THR A 48 -10.44 -3.20 -16.38
N LYS A 49 -11.26 -3.58 -15.38
CA LYS A 49 -11.89 -2.61 -14.44
C LYS A 49 -10.88 -1.84 -13.59
N ASP A 50 -9.70 -2.42 -13.35
CA ASP A 50 -8.63 -1.81 -12.56
C ASP A 50 -7.33 -1.76 -13.36
N LEU A 51 -7.40 -0.98 -14.45
CA LEU A 51 -6.34 -0.78 -15.43
C LEU A 51 -5.01 -0.41 -14.77
N ARG A 52 -5.06 0.49 -13.79
CA ARG A 52 -3.86 0.99 -13.11
C ARG A 52 -3.19 -0.10 -12.29
N CYS A 53 -3.95 -0.83 -11.48
CA CYS A 53 -3.38 -1.89 -10.65
C CYS A 53 -2.78 -3.03 -11.48
N GLU A 54 -3.41 -3.38 -12.60
CA GLU A 54 -2.93 -4.44 -13.48
C GLU A 54 -1.66 -4.02 -14.25
N LEU A 55 -1.62 -2.78 -14.75
CA LEU A 55 -0.44 -2.23 -15.41
C LEU A 55 0.74 -2.08 -14.45
N GLU A 56 0.51 -1.60 -13.23
CA GLU A 56 1.56 -1.49 -12.21
C GLU A 56 2.14 -2.86 -11.84
N LYS A 57 1.29 -3.90 -11.71
CA LYS A 57 1.75 -5.28 -11.47
C LYS A 57 2.62 -5.80 -12.62
N ARG A 58 2.17 -5.62 -13.86
CA ARG A 58 2.88 -6.12 -15.05
C ARG A 58 4.18 -5.36 -15.32
N ALA A 59 4.16 -4.04 -15.18
CA ALA A 59 5.36 -3.20 -15.28
C ALA A 59 6.39 -3.57 -14.21
N CYS A 60 5.95 -3.85 -12.97
CA CYS A 60 6.83 -4.27 -11.89
C CYS A 60 7.47 -5.66 -12.06
N LEU A 61 6.90 -6.54 -12.89
CA LEU A 61 7.44 -7.88 -13.15
C LEU A 61 8.60 -7.89 -14.15
N ARG A 62 8.84 -6.78 -14.86
CA ARG A 62 9.97 -6.67 -15.80
C ARG A 62 11.26 -6.29 -15.08
N LEU A 63 12.35 -6.99 -15.44
CA LEU A 63 13.69 -6.87 -14.84
C LEU A 63 14.22 -5.42 -14.86
N ASP A 64 13.88 -4.65 -15.90
CA ASP A 64 14.21 -3.23 -16.05
C ASP A 64 13.71 -2.38 -14.85
N PHE A 65 12.56 -2.74 -14.28
CA PHE A 65 11.98 -2.11 -13.09
C PHE A 65 12.64 -2.56 -11.79
N ALA A 66 13.16 -3.79 -11.73
CA ALA A 66 13.87 -4.30 -10.57
C ALA A 66 15.22 -3.57 -10.37
N GLU A 67 15.96 -3.29 -11.45
CA GLU A 67 17.20 -2.51 -11.41
C GLU A 67 16.98 -1.03 -11.03
N MET A 68 15.82 -0.46 -11.38
CA MET A 68 15.44 0.88 -10.93
C MET A 68 14.89 0.89 -9.50
N LYS A 69 14.11 -0.13 -9.09
CA LYS A 69 13.71 -0.31 -7.69
C LYS A 69 14.88 -0.63 -6.76
N SER A 70 16.02 -1.10 -7.27
CA SER A 70 17.24 -1.23 -6.46
C SER A 70 17.81 0.13 -5.99
N ILE A 71 17.28 1.26 -6.50
CA ILE A 71 17.49 2.62 -5.98
C ILE A 71 16.20 3.21 -5.38
N LYS A 72 15.18 2.39 -5.08
CA LYS A 72 14.42 2.69 -3.86
C LYS A 72 15.40 2.30 -2.78
N GLY A 73 15.93 3.33 -2.12
CA GLY A 73 17.01 3.18 -1.17
C GLY A 73 16.74 2.04 -0.19
N GLN A 74 17.76 1.75 0.57
CA GLN A 74 17.55 1.37 1.96
C GLN A 74 16.62 2.42 2.61
N ILE A 75 15.32 2.35 2.35
CA ILE A 75 14.35 2.47 3.41
C ILE A 75 14.67 1.23 4.22
N GLU A 76 15.69 1.34 5.07
CA GLU A 76 15.53 0.81 6.40
C GLU A 76 14.17 1.35 6.81
N CYS A 77 13.13 0.54 6.64
CA CYS A 77 11.99 0.62 7.49
C CYS A 77 12.63 0.39 8.85
N VAL A 78 13.13 1.45 9.47
CA VAL A 78 13.38 1.50 10.89
C VAL A 78 12.07 0.95 11.41
N LYS A 79 12.10 -0.29 11.90
CA LYS A 79 10.95 -0.87 12.56
C LYS A 79 10.80 0.01 13.78
N VAL A 80 10.10 1.13 13.60
CA VAL A 80 9.55 1.89 14.70
C VAL A 80 8.51 0.93 15.21
N GLU A 81 8.90 0.12 16.18
CA GLU A 81 7.99 -0.63 17.02
C GLU A 81 7.12 0.42 17.69
N LYS A 82 6.07 0.85 16.98
CA LYS A 82 5.09 1.78 17.49
C LYS A 82 4.35 1.00 18.55
N LYS A 83 4.83 1.17 19.78
CA LYS A 83 4.16 0.76 21.01
C LYS A 83 2.70 1.16 20.89
N LEU A 84 1.80 0.17 20.87
CA LEU A 84 0.38 0.42 20.72
C LEU A 84 -0.10 1.15 21.98
N VAL A 85 -0.53 2.41 21.83
CA VAL A 85 -1.03 3.21 22.95
C VAL A 85 -2.54 3.04 23.07
N CYS A 86 -3.00 2.73 24.27
CA CYS A 86 -4.42 2.61 24.59
C CYS A 86 -5.11 3.98 24.48
N PRO A 87 -6.20 4.13 23.70
CA PRO A 87 -6.90 5.40 23.55
C PRO A 87 -7.58 5.88 24.84
N ILE A 88 -7.94 4.96 25.75
CA ILE A 88 -8.58 5.30 27.03
C ILE A 88 -7.52 5.71 28.07
N GLY A 89 -6.50 4.87 28.22
CA GLY A 89 -5.50 5.01 29.29
C GLY A 89 -4.29 5.86 28.92
N GLN A 90 -4.14 6.24 27.64
CA GLN A 90 -2.98 6.95 27.07
C GLN A 90 -1.62 6.32 27.46
N LYS A 91 -1.62 5.00 27.68
CA LYS A 91 -0.46 4.19 28.07
C LYS A 91 -0.28 3.05 27.08
N GLU A 92 0.95 2.56 26.98
CA GLU A 92 1.26 1.36 26.19
C GLU A 92 0.38 0.18 26.62
N ILE A 93 -0.15 -0.54 25.62
CA ILE A 93 -0.96 -1.73 25.83
C ILE A 93 -0.01 -2.88 26.16
N VAL A 94 -0.10 -3.36 27.40
CA VAL A 94 0.65 -4.55 27.85
C VAL A 94 -0.22 -5.79 27.69
N VAL A 95 -1.51 -5.66 28.04
CA VAL A 95 -2.47 -6.75 27.92
C VAL A 95 -3.63 -6.29 27.02
N PRO A 96 -3.63 -6.66 25.72
CA PRO A 96 -4.63 -6.19 24.80
C PRO A 96 -5.99 -6.82 25.08
N TYR A 97 -7.03 -5.99 24.98
CA TYR A 97 -8.43 -6.37 24.93
C TYR A 97 -9.00 -5.88 23.61
N TYR A 98 -9.48 -6.84 22.81
CA TYR A 98 -9.96 -6.57 21.46
C TYR A 98 -11.48 -6.45 21.44
N GLY A 99 -11.95 -5.37 20.82
CA GLY A 99 -13.34 -5.25 20.41
C GLY A 99 -13.60 -5.96 19.09
N ASP A 100 -14.87 -6.14 18.73
CA ASP A 100 -15.28 -6.69 17.43
C ASP A 100 -14.86 -5.83 16.23
N CYS A 101 -14.56 -4.56 16.48
CA CYS A 101 -13.96 -3.66 15.49
C CYS A 101 -12.48 -3.94 15.19
N GLY A 102 -11.81 -4.81 15.97
CA GLY A 102 -10.39 -5.11 15.83
C GLY A 102 -9.45 -4.15 16.57
N HIS A 103 -9.97 -3.07 17.18
CA HIS A 103 -9.15 -2.16 17.99
C HIS A 103 -8.76 -2.79 19.32
N ALA A 104 -7.47 -2.64 19.67
CA ALA A 104 -6.92 -3.07 20.94
C ALA A 104 -6.95 -1.94 21.97
N MET A 105 -7.28 -2.28 23.21
CA MET A 105 -7.18 -1.40 24.38
C MET A 105 -6.51 -2.15 25.52
N GLU A 106 -5.99 -1.43 26.50
CA GLU A 106 -5.48 -2.07 27.72
C GLU A 106 -6.63 -2.71 28.49
N LYS A 107 -6.52 -4.00 28.82
CA LYS A 107 -7.59 -4.81 29.42
C LYS A 107 -8.17 -4.20 30.69
N LYS A 108 -7.33 -3.63 31.56
CA LYS A 108 -7.81 -2.98 32.80
C LYS A 108 -8.72 -1.79 32.50
N GLU A 109 -8.37 -0.98 31.51
CA GLU A 109 -9.13 0.22 31.13
C GLU A 109 -10.37 -0.13 30.31
N ALA A 110 -10.26 -1.11 29.40
CA ALA A 110 -11.41 -1.65 28.67
C ALA A 110 -12.49 -2.18 29.63
N LEU A 111 -12.11 -2.96 30.65
CA LEU A 111 -13.08 -3.49 31.62
C LEU A 111 -13.73 -2.39 32.49
N LYS A 112 -12.98 -1.36 32.88
CA LYS A 112 -13.55 -0.19 33.58
C LYS A 112 -14.53 0.56 32.68
N TYR A 113 -14.16 0.78 31.43
CA TYR A 113 -14.99 1.45 30.44
C TYR A 113 -16.30 0.70 30.21
N LEU A 114 -16.24 -0.64 30.02
CA LEU A 114 -17.43 -1.48 29.85
C LEU A 114 -18.33 -1.47 31.10
N LYS A 115 -17.78 -1.39 32.31
CA LYS A 115 -18.57 -1.30 33.54
C LYS A 115 -19.31 0.03 33.70
N GLY A 116 -18.71 1.13 33.20
CA GLY A 116 -19.25 2.48 33.35
C GLY A 116 -20.13 2.96 32.20
N ASN A 117 -20.25 2.20 31.10
CA ASN A 117 -20.85 2.68 29.86
C ASN A 117 -21.85 1.68 29.27
N SER A 118 -23.13 2.06 29.22
CA SER A 118 -24.23 1.17 28.80
C SER A 118 -24.30 0.92 27.30
N LYS A 119 -23.73 1.83 26.49
CA LYS A 119 -23.78 1.75 25.02
C LYS A 119 -22.64 0.93 24.40
N PHE A 120 -21.65 0.54 25.20
CA PHE A 120 -20.49 -0.27 24.78
C PHE A 120 -19.90 0.18 23.44
N VAL A 121 -19.71 1.47 23.18
CA VAL A 121 -19.16 1.96 21.90
C VAL A 121 -17.63 1.93 21.95
N CYS A 122 -16.95 1.69 20.83
CA CYS A 122 -15.50 1.74 20.78
C CYS A 122 -14.97 3.17 21.02
N PRO A 123 -14.05 3.39 21.97
CA PRO A 123 -13.41 4.70 22.19
C PRO A 123 -12.41 5.13 21.11
N HIS A 124 -12.10 4.28 20.14
CA HIS A 124 -11.21 4.66 19.05
C HIS A 124 -11.90 5.73 18.17
N ALA A 125 -11.20 6.82 17.90
CA ALA A 125 -11.77 7.96 17.16
C ALA A 125 -12.33 7.49 15.80
N GLY A 126 -13.60 7.83 15.54
CA GLY A 126 -14.31 7.44 14.32
C GLY A 126 -14.85 5.99 14.31
N CYS A 127 -14.55 5.17 15.33
CA CYS A 127 -15.06 3.81 15.41
C CYS A 127 -16.42 3.75 16.11
N ASN A 128 -17.52 3.91 15.36
CA ASN A 128 -18.89 3.83 15.90
C ASN A 128 -19.40 2.39 16.14
N LYS A 129 -18.50 1.40 16.17
CA LYS A 129 -18.85 -0.01 16.37
C LYS A 129 -18.96 -0.34 17.86
N ILE A 130 -19.77 -1.35 18.16
CA ILE A 130 -19.89 -1.91 19.51
C ILE A 130 -18.57 -2.58 19.91
N PHE A 131 -18.09 -2.23 21.08
CA PHE A 131 -16.92 -2.76 21.75
C PHE A 131 -17.33 -3.91 22.66
N THR A 132 -17.59 -5.05 22.03
CA THR A 132 -17.91 -6.31 22.69
C THR A 132 -16.70 -7.25 22.70
N LYS A 133 -16.67 -8.16 23.67
CA LYS A 133 -15.56 -9.10 23.89
C LYS A 133 -15.40 -10.02 22.69
N ASN A 134 -14.34 -9.86 21.92
CA ASN A 134 -13.99 -10.88 20.94
C ASN A 134 -13.06 -11.93 21.59
N LYS A 135 -13.51 -13.18 21.65
CA LYS A 135 -12.67 -14.33 22.00
C LYS A 135 -11.85 -14.68 20.76
N ARG A 136 -10.71 -14.02 20.54
CA ARG A 136 -9.68 -14.63 19.69
C ARG A 136 -8.96 -15.68 20.52
N SER A 137 -9.37 -16.93 20.26
CA SER A 137 -8.70 -18.18 20.59
C SER A 137 -7.24 -18.17 20.18
#